data_AF-S9P129-F1
#
_entry.id   AF-S9P129-F1
#
_cell.length_a   1.000
_cell.length_b   1.000
_cell.length_c   1.000
_cell.angle_alpha   90.00
_cell.angle_beta   90.00
_cell.angle_gamma   90.00
#
_symmetry.space_group_name_H-M   'P 1'
#
loop_
_entity.id
_entity.type
_entity.pdbx_description
1 polymer ?
#
loop_
_entity_poly.entity_id
_entity_poly.type
_entity_poly.pdbx_seq_one_letter_code
_entity_poly.pdbx_strand_id
1 'polypeptide(L)' 'MALRVVASVLDQEAAEQIQLQIEYDPEPPFVGGTPFTARPEIIDRCTRAGAERRSVREAAVREAASRLASDGSARGSSR' A
#
# COMPACT_ATOMS: atom_id res chain seq x y z
N MET A 1 -8.71 1.28 -2.64
CA MET A 1 -9.62 2.45 -2.58
C MET A 1 -10.90 2.01 -1.89
N ALA A 2 -11.46 2.81 -0.97
CA ALA A 2 -12.63 2.44 -0.16
C ALA A 2 -13.88 2.09 -1.00
N LEU A 3 -14.13 2.78 -2.12
CA LEU A 3 -15.24 2.46 -3.03
C LEU A 3 -15.18 1.02 -3.56
N ARG A 4 -13.98 0.47 -3.82
CA ARG A 4 -13.84 -0.94 -4.21
C ARG A 4 -14.22 -1.90 -3.08
N VAL A 5 -13.99 -1.50 -1.83
CA VAL A 5 -14.40 -2.30 -0.66
C VAL A 5 -15.93 -2.31 -0.57
N VAL A 6 -16.58 -1.16 -0.73
CA VAL A 6 -18.04 -1.05 -0.79
C VAL A 6 -18.60 -1.97 -1.87
N ALA A 7 -18.05 -1.90 -3.10
CA ALA A 7 -18.47 -2.76 -4.20
C ALA A 7 -18.34 -4.26 -3.90
N SER A 8 -17.31 -4.67 -3.15
CA SER A 8 -17.10 -6.06 -2.77
C SER A 8 -17.98 -6.57 -1.62
N VAL A 9 -18.43 -5.67 -0.75
CA VAL A 9 -19.18 -6.02 0.47
C VAL A 9 -20.69 -5.85 0.29
N LEU A 10 -21.11 -4.88 -0.52
CA LEU A 10 -22.51 -4.60 -0.84
C LEU A 10 -22.77 -4.94 -2.32
N ASP A 11 -22.58 -3.95 -3.20
CA ASP A 11 -22.69 -4.06 -4.65
C ASP A 11 -22.08 -2.83 -5.33
N GLN A 12 -21.97 -2.89 -6.66
CA GLN A 12 -21.43 -1.82 -7.49
C GLN A 12 -22.29 -0.54 -7.43
N GLU A 13 -23.63 -0.67 -7.38
CA GLU A 13 -24.56 0.46 -7.37
C GLU A 13 -24.37 1.34 -6.12
N ALA A 14 -24.19 0.73 -4.94
CA ALA A 14 -23.90 1.43 -3.71
C ALA A 14 -22.56 2.19 -3.77
N ALA A 15 -21.54 1.61 -4.41
CA ALA A 15 -20.26 2.28 -4.60
C ALA A 15 -20.39 3.49 -5.54
N GLU A 16 -21.13 3.37 -6.65
CA GLU A 16 -21.38 4.46 -7.60
C GLU A 16 -22.22 5.58 -6.99
N GLN A 17 -23.24 5.23 -6.19
CA GLN A 17 -24.04 6.21 -5.45
C GLN A 17 -23.17 7.04 -4.51
N ILE A 18 -22.31 6.40 -3.71
CA ILE A 18 -21.40 7.11 -2.80
C ILE A 18 -20.42 7.97 -3.59
N GLN A 19 -19.85 7.45 -4.69
CA GLN A 19 -18.93 8.20 -5.54
C GLN A 19 -19.56 9.51 -6.03
N LEU A 20 -20.82 9.46 -6.46
CA LEU A 20 -21.58 10.64 -6.88
C LEU A 20 -21.90 11.57 -5.70
N GLN A 21 -22.33 11.03 -4.55
CA GLN A 21 -22.70 11.83 -3.37
C GLN A 21 -21.57 12.71 -2.84
N ILE A 22 -20.32 12.27 -2.98
CA ILE A 22 -19.15 13.04 -2.57
C ILE A 22 -18.43 13.73 -3.73
N GLU A 23 -19.01 13.67 -4.94
CA GLU A 23 -18.45 14.21 -6.18
C GLU A 23 -17.00 13.76 -6.41
N TYR A 24 -16.72 12.48 -6.18
CA TYR A 24 -15.37 11.94 -6.36
C TYR A 24 -15.08 11.70 -7.85
N ASP A 25 -14.69 12.78 -8.52
CA ASP A 25 -14.17 12.83 -9.88
C ASP A 25 -12.81 13.55 -9.91
N PRO A 26 -11.73 12.88 -9.47
CA PRO A 26 -10.44 13.56 -9.38
C PRO A 26 -9.84 13.81 -10.77
N GLU A 27 -9.52 15.08 -11.05
CA GLU A 27 -8.70 15.52 -12.19
C GLU A 27 -7.36 16.09 -11.68
N PRO A 28 -6.33 15.25 -11.45
CA PRO A 28 -5.05 15.74 -10.94
C PRO A 28 -4.37 16.68 -11.95
N PRO A 29 -3.91 17.87 -11.52
CA PRO A 29 -3.30 18.84 -12.43
C PRO A 29 -1.88 18.45 -12.91
N PHE A 30 -1.30 17.40 -12.33
CA PHE A 30 0.05 16.94 -12.67
C PHE A 30 0.07 15.43 -12.95
N VAL A 31 0.75 15.05 -14.02
CA VAL A 31 1.10 13.66 -14.31
C VAL A 31 2.19 13.20 -13.34
N GLY A 32 2.11 11.96 -12.85
CA GLY A 32 3.12 11.41 -11.94
C GLY A 32 2.61 10.85 -10.62
N GLY A 33 1.32 10.52 -10.52
CA GLY A 33 0.77 9.83 -9.34
C GLY A 33 1.31 8.41 -9.12
N THR A 34 2.08 7.86 -10.06
CA THR A 34 2.73 6.55 -9.95
C THR A 34 4.19 6.63 -10.41
N PRO A 35 5.08 5.72 -9.95
CA PRO A 35 6.47 5.68 -10.41
C PRO A 35 6.61 5.45 -11.92
N PHE A 36 5.63 4.78 -12.56
CA PHE A 36 5.67 4.51 -14.00
C PHE A 36 5.39 5.74 -14.86
N THR A 37 4.74 6.76 -14.28
CA THR A 37 4.36 8.00 -14.99
C THR A 37 5.03 9.24 -14.41
N ALA A 38 5.79 9.11 -13.32
CA ALA A 38 6.45 10.22 -12.65
C ALA A 38 7.78 10.56 -13.33
N ARG A 39 8.16 11.83 -13.24
CA ARG A 39 9.49 12.30 -13.65
C ARG A 39 10.59 11.65 -12.78
N PRO A 40 11.69 11.16 -13.36
CA PRO A 40 12.76 10.50 -12.61
C PRO A 40 13.26 11.29 -11.39
N GLU A 41 13.43 12.61 -11.54
CA GLU A 41 13.89 13.49 -10.47
C GLU A 41 12.89 13.58 -9.29
N ILE A 42 11.59 13.41 -9.54
CA ILE A 42 10.57 13.36 -8.49
C ILE A 42 10.61 12.00 -7.79
N ILE A 43 10.83 10.92 -8.53
CA ILE A 43 11.03 9.57 -7.97
C ILE A 43 12.25 9.58 -7.05
N ASP A 44 13.37 10.14 -7.49
CA ASP A 44 14.60 10.23 -6.68
C ASP A 44 14.40 11.06 -5.43
N ARG A 45 13.71 12.21 -5.54
CA ARG A 45 13.38 13.06 -4.40
C ARG A 45 12.52 12.33 -3.37
N CYS A 46 11.47 11.63 -3.81
CA CYS A 46 10.61 10.83 -2.94
C CYS A 46 11.38 9.67 -2.28
N THR A 47 12.21 8.98 -3.07
CA THR A 47 13.05 7.86 -2.61
C THR A 47 14.02 8.28 -1.52
N ARG A 48 14.69 9.43 -1.71
CA ARG A 48 15.59 10.03 -0.72
C ARG A 48 14.84 10.46 0.55
N ALA A 49 13.72 11.16 0.42
CA ALA A 49 12.92 11.61 1.56
C ALA A 49 12.34 10.44 2.38
N GLY A 50 12.13 9.28 1.76
CA GLY A 50 11.64 8.06 2.39
C GLY A 50 12.72 7.12 2.94
N ALA A 51 14.01 7.37 2.69
CA ALA A 51 15.09 6.41 2.94
C ALA A 51 15.19 5.97 4.40
N GLU A 52 15.15 6.90 5.35
CA GLU A 52 15.23 6.58 6.79
C GLU A 52 14.04 5.74 7.25
N ARG A 53 12.81 6.16 6.92
CA ARG A 53 11.59 5.41 7.27
C ARG A 53 11.59 4.00 6.68
N ARG A 54 12.15 3.85 5.48
CA ARG A 54 12.32 2.54 4.84
C ARG A 54 13.34 1.69 5.59
N SER A 55 14.49 2.23 5.98
CA SER A 55 15.49 1.52 6.79
C SER A 55 14.90 1.01 8.12
N VAL A 56 14.13 1.85 8.83
CA VAL A 56 13.44 1.45 10.08
C VAL A 56 12.46 0.30 9.83
N ARG A 57 11.63 0.42 8.78
CA ARG A 57 10.67 -0.64 8.41
C ARG A 57 11.37 -1.94 8.02
N GLU A 58 12.46 -1.87 7.25
CA GLU A 58 13.23 -3.05 6.84
C GLU A 58 13.84 -3.78 8.04
N ALA A 59 14.35 -3.06 9.04
CA ALA A 59 14.86 -3.67 10.26
C ALA A 59 13.74 -4.41 11.04
N ALA A 60 12.59 -3.77 11.23
CA ALA A 60 11.46 -4.37 11.92
C ALA A 60 10.88 -5.58 11.18
N VAL A 61 10.78 -5.51 9.85
CA VAL A 61 10.35 -6.63 9.00
C VAL A 61 11.34 -7.79 9.10
N ARG A 62 12.64 -7.52 9.07
CA ARG A 62 13.68 -8.56 9.20
C ARG A 62 13.59 -9.26 10.56
N GLU A 63 13.39 -8.50 11.63
CA GLU A 63 13.20 -9.06 12.97
C GLU A 63 11.93 -9.94 13.05
N ALA A 64 10.80 -9.45 12.55
CA ALA A 64 9.55 -10.21 12.54
C ALA A 64 9.66 -11.50 11.69
N ALA A 65 10.31 -11.43 10.53
CA ALA A 65 10.54 -12.58 9.67
C ALA A 65 11.41 -13.65 10.36
N SER A 66 12.47 -13.24 11.07
CA SER A 66 13.30 -14.17 11.85
C SER A 66 12.50 -14.87 12.95
N ARG A 67 11.60 -14.16 13.65
CA ARG A 67 10.73 -14.76 14.67
C ARG A 67 9.77 -15.78 14.06
N LEU A 68 9.13 -15.45 12.94
CA LEU A 68 8.22 -16.37 12.25
C LEU A 68 8.95 -17.64 11.76
N ALA A 69 10.18 -17.51 11.28
CA ALA A 69 11.00 -18.64 10.86
C ALA A 69 11.36 -19.57 12.04
N SER A 70 11.77 -18.98 13.17
CA SER A 70 12.08 -19.72 14.40
C SER A 70 10.84 -20.43 14.99
N ASP A 71 9.69 -19.75 15.02
CA ASP A 71 8.44 -20.35 15.50
C ASP A 71 7.88 -21.43 14.56
N GLY A 72 8.11 -21.28 13.25
CA GLY A 72 7.80 -22.29 12.24
C GLY A 72 8.66 -23.55 12.40
N SER A 73 9.95 -23.38 12.70
CA SER A 73 10.87 -24.49 13.00
C SER A 73 10.49 -25.23 14.28
N ALA A 74 10.02 -24.53 15.32
CA ALA A 74 9.58 -25.14 16.58
C ALA A 74 8.27 -25.95 16.42
N ARG A 75 7.35 -25.51 15.55
CA ARG A 75 6.10 -26.22 15.25
C ARG A 75 6.25 -27.42 14.31
N GLY A 76 7.37 -27.50 13.58
CA GLY A 76 7.68 -28.61 12.65
C GLY A 76 8.36 -29.83 13.28
N SER A 77 8.91 -29.71 14.50
CA SER A 77 9.68 -30.78 15.16
C SER A 77 8.84 -31.71 16.06
N SER A 78 7.51 -31.58 16.06
CA SER A 78 6.58 -32.39 16.87
C SER A 78 5.65 -33.25 16.00
N ARG A 79 6.22 -33.92 14.99
CA ARG A 79 5.54 -34.97 14.22
C ARG A 79 6.46 -36.16 14.00
#